data_AF-A0A2S9FQX6-F1
#
_entry.id   AF-A0A2S9FQX6-F1
#
_cell.length_a   1.000
_cell.length_b   1.000
_cell.length_c   1.000
_cell.angle_alpha   90.00
_cell.angle_beta   90.00
_cell.angle_gamma   90.00
#
_symmetry.space_group_name_H-M   'P 1'
#
loop_
_entity.id
_entity.type
_entity.pdbx_description
1 polymer ?
#
loop_
_entity_poly.entity_id
_entity_poly.type
_entity_poly.pdbx_seq_one_letter_code
_entity_poly.pdbx_strand_id
1 'polypeptide(L)'
;KGEVLDALQELTRLAVHQKTGERSRLMLDISQWRQRRRDELAALGDKIARRVLESGEREELSPMTPFERKIVHDAVAGVQGVRSESEGVEPSRRVVILVD
;
A
#
# COMPACT_ATOMS: atom_id res chain seq x y z
N LYS A 1 8.70 -6.16 4.16
CA LYS A 1 9.88 -5.29 4.50
C LYS A 1 9.56 -4.10 5.42
N GLY A 2 8.29 -3.70 5.60
CA GLY A 2 7.89 -2.68 6.59
C GLY A 2 7.57 -3.21 8.00
N GLU A 3 7.45 -4.53 8.15
CA GLU A 3 6.97 -5.20 9.36
C GLU A 3 7.77 -4.83 10.63
N VAL A 4 9.08 -4.62 10.52
CA VAL A 4 9.90 -4.20 11.67
C VAL A 4 9.55 -2.78 12.12
N LEU A 5 9.34 -1.84 11.19
CA LEU A 5 8.93 -0.48 11.54
C LEU A 5 7.53 -0.47 12.17
N ASP A 6 6.62 -1.29 11.64
CA ASP A 6 5.27 -1.43 12.19
C ASP A 6 5.29 -2.08 13.59
N ALA A 7 6.14 -3.09 13.80
CA ALA A 7 6.36 -3.68 15.12
C ALA A 7 6.92 -2.67 16.13
N LEU A 8 7.93 -1.89 15.73
CA LEU A 8 8.49 -0.83 16.58
C LEU A 8 7.46 0.25 16.89
N GLN A 9 6.64 0.64 15.91
CA GLN A 9 5.54 1.58 16.13
C GLN A 9 4.56 1.05 17.18
N GLU A 10 4.17 -0.22 17.08
CA GLU A 10 3.21 -0.83 17.99
C GLU A 10 3.78 -0.95 19.41
N LEU A 11 5.03 -1.39 19.57
CA LEU A 11 5.71 -1.41 20.86
C LEU A 11 5.79 -0.01 21.48
N THR A 12 6.12 1.01 20.67
CA THR A 12 6.19 2.41 21.12
C THR A 12 4.81 2.91 21.56
N ARG A 13 3.76 2.58 20.79
CA ARG A 13 2.37 2.92 21.12
C ARG A 13 1.93 2.32 22.45
N LEU A 14 2.25 1.05 22.69
CA LEU A 14 1.94 0.36 23.94
C LEU A 14 2.71 0.96 25.13
N ALA A 15 4.00 1.26 24.95
CA ALA A 15 4.82 1.88 26.00
C ALA A 15 4.28 3.25 26.42
N VAL A 16 3.91 4.10 25.44
CA VAL A 16 3.31 5.42 25.71
C VAL A 16 1.96 5.26 26.41
N HIS A 17 1.11 4.33 25.95
CA HIS A 17 -0.18 4.09 26.58
C HIS A 17 -0.03 3.61 28.03
N GLN A 18 0.90 2.70 28.31
CA GLN A 18 1.16 2.21 29.67
C GLN A 18 1.61 3.34 30.60
N LYS A 19 2.39 4.31 30.11
CA LYS A 19 2.88 5.43 30.92
C LYS A 19 1.86 6.55 31.12
N THR A 20 1.03 6.82 30.12
CA THR A 20 0.13 7.99 30.11
C THR A 20 -1.32 7.64 30.42
N GLY A 21 -1.73 6.38 30.28
CA GLY A 21 -3.13 5.96 30.37
C GLY A 21 -3.99 6.36 29.17
N GLU A 22 -3.47 7.20 28.27
CA GLU A 22 -4.21 7.73 27.12
C GLU A 22 -3.79 7.06 25.82
N ARG A 23 -4.70 7.04 24.84
CA ARG A 23 -4.37 6.60 23.48
C ARG A 23 -3.66 7.72 22.73
N SER A 24 -2.37 7.54 22.47
CA SER A 24 -1.60 8.47 21.65
C SER A 24 -1.72 8.16 20.15
N ARG A 25 -1.92 9.21 19.35
CA ARG A 25 -1.90 9.16 17.87
C ARG A 25 -0.47 9.39 17.39
N LEU A 26 0.39 8.39 17.58
CA LEU A 26 1.79 8.44 17.16
C LEU A 26 2.01 7.62 15.88
N MET A 27 2.84 8.16 14.99
CA MET A 27 3.34 7.48 13.81
C MET A 27 4.86 7.48 13.88
N LEU A 28 5.45 6.28 13.90
CA LEU A 28 6.88 6.10 13.85
C LEU A 28 7.31 6.04 12.39
N ASP A 29 8.28 6.86 12.02
CA ASP A 29 8.93 6.84 10.71
C ASP A 29 10.44 6.90 10.91
N ILE A 30 11.18 6.11 10.13
CA ILE A 30 12.63 6.02 10.20
C ILE A 30 13.16 6.34 8.80
N SER A 31 13.99 7.37 8.70
CA SER A 31 14.62 7.77 7.44
C SER A 31 13.63 7.96 6.28
N GLN A 32 12.44 8.50 6.56
CA GLN A 32 11.36 8.72 5.59
C GLN A 32 10.87 7.44 4.89
N TRP A 33 11.03 6.28 5.53
CA TRP A 33 10.66 4.99 4.95
C TRP A 33 9.19 4.97 4.53
N ARG A 34 8.28 5.53 5.35
CA ARG A 34 6.84 5.55 5.02
C ARG A 34 6.52 6.41 3.79
N GLN A 35 7.25 7.51 3.58
CA GLN A 35 7.09 8.33 2.38
C GLN A 35 7.63 7.60 1.16
N ARG A 36 8.87 7.09 1.22
CA ARG A 36 9.49 6.36 0.12
C ARG A 36 8.68 5.15 -0.31
N ARG A 37 8.14 4.38 0.64
CA ARG A 37 7.30 3.22 0.34
C ARG A 37 6.00 3.62 -0.38
N ARG A 38 5.40 4.75 -0.02
CA ARG A 38 4.22 5.29 -0.72
C ARG A 38 4.56 5.66 -2.15
N ASP A 39 5.66 6.39 -2.34
CA ASP A 39 6.11 6.83 -3.66
C ASP A 39 6.45 5.64 -4.58
N GLU A 40 7.11 4.61 -4.03
CA GLU A 40 7.40 3.35 -4.74
C GLU A 40 6.12 2.64 -5.20
N LEU A 41 5.11 2.55 -4.33
CA LEU A 41 3.85 1.87 -4.66
C LEU A 41 3.01 2.65 -5.67
N ALA A 42 2.99 3.98 -5.55
CA ALA A 42 2.32 4.84 -6.52
C ALA A 42 2.98 4.71 -7.90
N ALA A 43 4.31 4.79 -7.96
CA ALA A 43 5.06 4.61 -9.21
C ALA A 43 4.89 3.21 -9.81
N LEU A 44 4.77 2.18 -8.97
CA LEU A 44 4.47 0.82 -9.41
C LEU A 44 3.08 0.72 -10.04
N GLY A 45 2.06 1.31 -9.39
CA GLY A 45 0.69 1.37 -9.89
C GLY A 45 0.61 2.04 -11.26
N ASP A 46 1.19 3.23 -11.39
CA ASP A 46 1.23 3.98 -12.66
C ASP A 46 1.94 3.20 -13.77
N LYS A 47 3.06 2.56 -13.44
CA LYS A 47 3.85 1.80 -14.42
C LYS A 47 3.07 0.60 -14.95
N ILE A 48 2.41 -0.16 -14.07
CA ILE A 48 1.63 -1.32 -14.49
C ILE A 48 0.36 -0.89 -15.21
N ALA A 49 -0.33 0.15 -14.74
CA ALA A 49 -1.49 0.74 -15.41
C ALA A 49 -1.20 1.07 -16.89
N ARG A 50 -0.09 1.76 -17.16
CA ARG A 50 0.33 2.08 -18.54
C ARG A 50 0.64 0.84 -19.36
N ARG A 51 1.32 -0.14 -18.76
CA ARG A 51 1.65 -1.39 -19.46
C ARG A 51 0.41 -2.19 -19.82
N VAL A 52 -0.55 -2.31 -18.89
CA VAL A 52 -1.84 -2.99 -19.13
C VAL A 52 -2.64 -2.28 -20.22
N LEU A 53 -2.61 -0.94 -20.23
CA LEU A 53 -3.22 -0.15 -21.29
C LEU A 53 -2.58 -0.40 -22.67
N GLU A 54 -1.25 -0.56 -22.72
CA GLU A 54 -0.51 -0.85 -23.96
C GLU A 54 -0.65 -2.31 -24.43
N SER A 55 -0.64 -3.27 -23.51
CA SER A 55 -0.68 -4.70 -23.82
C SER A 55 -2.10 -5.23 -24.03
N GLY A 56 -3.10 -4.62 -23.38
CA GLY A 56 -4.45 -5.16 -23.29
C GLY A 56 -4.58 -6.36 -22.34
N GLU A 57 -3.50 -6.80 -21.69
CA GLU A 57 -3.49 -7.95 -20.81
C GLU A 57 -3.55 -7.54 -19.34
N ARG A 58 -4.35 -8.26 -18.55
CA ARG A 58 -4.46 -8.03 -17.11
C ARG A 58 -3.15 -8.36 -16.40
N GLU A 59 -2.78 -7.56 -15.41
CA GLU A 59 -1.63 -7.85 -14.52
C GLU A 59 -2.05 -7.91 -13.05
N GLU A 60 -1.48 -8.88 -12.33
CA GLU A 60 -1.68 -9.09 -10.90
C GLU A 60 -0.44 -8.67 -10.13
N LEU A 61 -0.61 -7.83 -9.10
CA LEU A 61 0.48 -7.41 -8.24
C LEU A 61 0.72 -8.41 -7.11
N SER A 62 1.88 -8.30 -6.45
CA SER A 62 2.13 -9.06 -5.22
C SER A 62 1.11 -8.73 -4.12
N PRO A 63 0.76 -9.68 -3.25
CA PRO A 63 -0.07 -9.41 -2.07
C PRO A 63 0.53 -8.28 -1.22
N MET A 64 -0.34 -7.41 -0.72
CA MET A 64 0.06 -6.22 0.04
C MET A 64 -1.04 -5.82 1.02
N THR A 65 -0.70 -5.02 2.03
CA THR A 65 -1.64 -4.62 3.08
C THR A 65 -2.79 -3.76 2.52
N PRO A 66 -3.95 -3.68 3.21
CA PRO A 66 -5.06 -2.81 2.78
C PRO A 66 -4.64 -1.36 2.49
N PHE A 67 -3.70 -0.82 3.26
CA PHE A 67 -3.17 0.53 3.07
C PHE A 67 -2.34 0.64 1.79
N GLU A 68 -1.45 -0.32 1.54
CA GLU A 68 -0.65 -0.37 0.30
C GLU A 68 -1.55 -0.55 -0.92
N ARG A 69 -2.58 -1.42 -0.85
CA ARG A 69 -3.55 -1.59 -1.93
C ARG A 69 -4.24 -0.27 -2.26
N LYS A 70 -4.65 0.50 -1.25
CA LYS A 70 -5.27 1.81 -1.46
C LYS A 70 -4.37 2.76 -2.25
N ILE A 71 -3.08 2.83 -1.91
CA ILE A 71 -2.12 3.68 -2.63
C ILE A 71 -2.03 3.28 -4.11
N VAL A 72 -1.98 1.97 -4.39
CA VAL A 72 -1.96 1.47 -5.77
C VAL A 72 -3.27 1.78 -6.49
N HIS A 73 -4.43 1.56 -5.85
CA HIS A 73 -5.74 1.91 -6.43
C HIS A 73 -5.82 3.39 -6.78
N ASP A 74 -5.39 4.28 -5.87
CA ASP A 74 -5.40 5.72 -6.07
C ASP A 74 -4.48 6.12 -7.24
N ALA A 75 -3.33 5.47 -7.40
CA ALA A 75 -2.43 5.68 -8.54
C ALA A 75 -3.05 5.23 -9.86
N VAL A 76 -3.61 4.00 -9.90
CA VAL A 76 -4.25 3.44 -11.11
C VAL A 76 -5.45 4.29 -11.54
N ALA A 77 -6.24 4.80 -10.59
CA ALA A 77 -7.39 5.67 -10.88
C ALA A 77 -7.00 6.99 -11.58
N GLY A 78 -5.72 7.39 -11.53
CA GLY A 78 -5.20 8.53 -12.28
C GLY A 78 -4.98 8.27 -13.77
N VAL A 79 -5.03 7.00 -14.21
CA VAL A 79 -4.82 6.60 -15.61
C VAL A 79 -6.16 6.26 -16.25
N GLN A 80 -6.52 6.96 -17.33
CA GLN A 80 -7.76 6.70 -18.06
C GLN A 80 -7.67 5.42 -18.90
N GLY A 81 -8.76 4.66 -18.95
CA GLY A 81 -8.86 3.42 -19.74
C GLY A 81 -8.40 2.16 -19.00
N VAL A 82 -8.13 2.25 -17.70
CA VAL A 82 -7.83 1.11 -16.85
C VAL A 82 -8.55 1.22 -15.51
N ARG A 83 -8.86 0.07 -14.94
CA ARG A 83 -9.43 -0.07 -13.60
C ARG A 83 -8.62 -1.03 -12.76
N SER A 84 -8.78 -0.93 -11.45
CA SER A 84 -8.13 -1.81 -10.48
C SER A 84 -9.16 -2.47 -9.56
N GLU A 85 -8.94 -3.74 -9.27
CA GLU A 85 -9.77 -4.54 -8.36
C GLU A 85 -8.88 -5.25 -7.33
N SER A 86 -9.40 -5.47 -6.12
CA SER A 86 -8.69 -6.21 -5.08
C SER A 86 -9.22 -7.65 -5.02
N GLU A 87 -8.45 -8.61 -5.53
CA GLU A 87 -8.81 -10.03 -5.55
C GLU A 87 -8.11 -10.83 -4.44
N GLY A 88 -8.76 -11.92 -4.01
CA GLY A 88 -8.24 -12.86 -3.01
C GLY A 88 -8.66 -12.52 -1.57
N VAL A 89 -8.20 -13.36 -0.64
CA VAL A 89 -8.44 -13.24 0.81
C VAL A 89 -7.15 -12.92 1.54
N GLU A 90 -7.24 -12.17 2.64
CA GLU A 90 -6.07 -11.85 3.47
C GLU A 90 -5.43 -13.15 4.00
N PRO A 91 -4.09 -13.30 3.99
CA PRO A 91 -3.04 -12.32 3.64
C PRO A 91 -2.66 -12.26 2.15
N SER A 92 -3.23 -13.12 1.32
CA SER A 92 -2.91 -13.24 -0.11
C SER A 92 -3.69 -12.27 -1.00
N ARG A 93 -4.36 -11.27 -0.40
CA ARG A 93 -5.19 -10.31 -1.13
C ARG A 93 -4.31 -9.30 -1.85
N ARG A 94 -4.57 -9.13 -3.15
CA ARG A 94 -3.72 -8.38 -4.09
C ARG A 94 -4.54 -7.48 -5.00
N VAL A 95 -3.87 -6.53 -5.65
CA VAL A 95 -4.48 -5.65 -6.66
C VAL A 95 -4.29 -6.28 -8.03
N VAL A 96 -5.36 -6.30 -8.82
CA VAL A 96 -5.38 -6.70 -10.23
C VAL A 96 -5.76 -5.48 -11.05
N ILE A 97 -5.01 -5.22 -12.11
CA ILE A 97 -5.24 -4.09 -13.02
C ILE A 97 -5.74 -4.63 -14.35
N LEU A 98 -6.82 -4.02 -14.85
CA LEU A 98 -7.58 -4.44 -16.01
C LEU A 98 -7.78 -3.23 -16.93
N VAL A 99 -7.88 -3.45 -18.24
CA VAL A 99 -8.39 -2.44 -19.17
C VAL A 99 -9.89 -2.27 -18.94
N ASP A 100 -10.37 -1.03 -19.05
CA ASP A 100 -11.81 -0.70 -18.99
C ASP A 100 -12.58 -1.23 -20.22
#